data_AF-A0A9N9B606-F1
#
_entry.id   AF-A0A9N9B606-F1
#
_cell.length_a   1.000
_cell.length_b   1.000
_cell.length_c   1.000
_cell.angle_alpha   90.00
_cell.angle_beta   90.00
_cell.angle_gamma   90.00
#
_symmetry.space_group_name_H-M   'P 1'
#
loop_
_entity.id
_entity.type
_entity.pdbx_description
1 polymer ?
#
loop_
_entity_poly.entity_id
_entity_poly.type
_entity_poly.pdbx_seq_one_letter_code
_entity_poly.pdbx_strand_id
1 'polypeptide(L)'
;RMSTGDGDVLLNDYVKQWMKIETLEKHVEMKKILKAGLKLKHVVSLYELVEDRVADLLIDCVDPQYKRDMPVDIHDELMNACEFEDTGGRLGKIPAAAFAKALKRFALRMLSVKPVDENLNLNLYLSQMNFWSDVSEEIVEDNFPENLLVAHSHSAYCAIKAKMDKIRSKQQSMASSNKRPLMKTHTSVKAKKAQKQKFNQA
;
A
#
# COMPACT_ATOMS: atom_id res chain seq x y z
N ARG A 1 22.89 5.49 -20.65
CA ARG A 1 22.36 6.75 -20.06
C ARG A 1 21.16 7.15 -20.91
N MET A 2 19.96 7.23 -20.36
CA MET A 2 18.85 7.91 -21.06
C MET A 2 19.16 9.41 -21.05
N SER A 3 18.99 10.07 -22.19
CA SER A 3 19.05 11.53 -22.27
C SER A 3 17.95 12.09 -21.36
N THR A 4 18.25 13.11 -20.57
CA THR A 4 17.34 13.74 -19.59
C THR A 4 16.08 14.38 -20.20
N GLY A 5 15.81 14.18 -21.51
CA GLY A 5 14.65 14.71 -22.24
C GLY A 5 13.59 13.67 -22.67
N ASP A 6 13.84 12.36 -22.55
CA ASP A 6 12.95 11.34 -23.15
C ASP A 6 11.77 10.93 -22.25
N GLY A 7 11.54 11.61 -21.12
CA GLY A 7 10.56 11.21 -20.12
C GLY A 7 9.12 11.06 -20.64
N ASP A 8 8.76 11.79 -21.70
CA ASP A 8 7.43 11.72 -22.32
C ASP A 8 7.29 10.65 -23.41
N VAL A 9 8.38 9.98 -23.79
CA VAL A 9 8.34 8.86 -24.74
C VAL A 9 7.51 7.73 -24.15
N LEU A 10 6.64 7.14 -24.97
CA LEU A 10 5.85 5.98 -24.57
C LEU A 10 6.77 4.79 -24.31
N LEU A 11 6.57 4.12 -23.17
CA LEU A 11 7.34 2.94 -22.78
C LEU A 11 7.24 1.84 -23.86
N ASN A 12 6.06 1.67 -24.47
CA ASN A 12 5.87 0.72 -25.56
C ASN A 12 6.74 1.06 -26.78
N ASP A 13 6.83 2.34 -27.15
CA ASP A 13 7.62 2.77 -28.30
C ASP A 13 9.12 2.69 -28.03
N TYR A 14 9.54 2.95 -26.79
CA TYR A 14 10.91 2.72 -26.37
C TYR A 14 11.27 1.23 -26.44
N VAL A 15 10.46 0.34 -25.85
CA VAL A 15 10.73 -1.11 -25.82
C VAL A 15 10.82 -1.71 -27.23
N LYS A 16 10.05 -1.21 -28.21
CA LYS A 16 10.16 -1.61 -29.63
C LYS A 16 11.56 -1.45 -30.21
N GLN A 17 12.37 -0.54 -29.68
CA GLN A 17 13.72 -0.27 -30.17
C GLN A 17 14.74 -1.30 -29.69
N TRP A 18 14.47 -2.01 -28.59
CA TRP A 18 15.45 -2.90 -27.93
C TRP A 18 15.19 -4.39 -28.15
N MET A 19 13.94 -4.81 -28.39
CA MET A 19 13.59 -6.21 -28.56
C MET A 19 12.47 -6.43 -29.58
N LYS A 20 12.43 -7.63 -30.19
CA LYS A 20 11.25 -8.10 -30.92
C LYS A 20 10.10 -8.30 -29.93
N ILE A 21 9.14 -7.36 -29.93
CA ILE A 21 7.97 -7.32 -29.04
C ILE A 21 7.15 -8.62 -29.06
N GLU A 22 7.26 -9.42 -30.12
CA GLU A 22 6.64 -10.73 -30.27
C GLU A 22 6.86 -11.66 -29.05
N THR A 23 7.93 -11.48 -28.27
CA THR A 23 8.15 -12.27 -27.05
C THR A 23 7.44 -11.70 -25.82
N LEU A 24 7.32 -10.37 -25.71
CA LEU A 24 6.67 -9.67 -24.60
C LEU A 24 5.15 -9.66 -24.71
N GLU A 25 4.62 -9.59 -25.94
CA GLU A 25 3.17 -9.61 -26.20
C GLU A 25 2.53 -11.00 -26.06
N LYS A 26 3.33 -12.07 -25.90
CA LYS A 26 2.84 -13.42 -25.59
C LYS A 26 2.15 -13.49 -24.24
N HIS A 27 2.55 -12.64 -23.30
CA HIS A 27 1.91 -12.55 -21.99
C HIS A 27 0.81 -11.49 -22.00
N VAL A 28 -0.43 -11.91 -21.75
CA VAL A 28 -1.63 -11.05 -21.80
C VAL A 28 -1.53 -9.88 -20.82
N GLU A 29 -0.94 -10.12 -19.65
CA GLU A 29 -0.73 -9.17 -18.56
C GLU A 29 0.28 -8.09 -18.98
N MET A 30 1.42 -8.51 -19.54
CA MET A 30 2.43 -7.59 -20.06
C MET A 30 1.88 -6.75 -21.21
N LYS A 31 1.08 -7.34 -22.09
CA LYS A 31 0.38 -6.62 -23.16
C LYS A 31 -0.57 -5.55 -22.62
N LYS A 32 -1.28 -5.81 -21.52
CA LYS A 32 -2.13 -4.80 -20.86
C LYS A 32 -1.29 -3.65 -20.31
N ILE A 33 -0.18 -3.94 -19.63
CA ILE A 33 0.73 -2.92 -19.06
C ILE A 33 1.32 -2.04 -20.18
N LEU A 34 1.83 -2.64 -21.26
CA LEU A 34 2.43 -1.89 -22.38
C LEU A 34 1.39 -1.02 -23.11
N LYS A 35 0.11 -1.40 -23.09
CA LYS A 35 -0.99 -0.64 -23.68
C LYS A 35 -1.60 0.42 -22.75
N ALA A 36 -1.16 0.50 -21.49
CA ALA A 36 -1.70 1.44 -20.51
C ALA A 36 -1.27 2.91 -20.73
N GLY A 37 -0.56 3.22 -21.82
CA GLY A 37 -0.09 4.58 -22.12
C GLY A 37 1.01 5.06 -21.17
N LEU A 38 1.77 4.14 -20.57
CA LEU A 38 2.90 4.48 -19.71
C LEU A 38 4.00 5.17 -20.51
N LYS A 39 4.61 6.18 -19.90
CA LYS A 39 5.73 6.94 -20.43
C LYS A 39 7.00 6.56 -19.67
N LEU A 40 8.17 6.86 -20.23
CA LEU A 40 9.46 6.56 -19.57
C LEU A 40 9.59 7.19 -18.19
N LYS A 41 9.02 8.38 -17.97
CA LYS A 41 8.96 9.01 -16.64
C LYS A 41 8.19 8.21 -15.59
N HIS A 42 7.36 7.25 -15.98
CA HIS A 42 6.62 6.38 -15.05
C HIS A 42 7.37 5.10 -14.68
N VAL A 43 8.55 4.83 -15.25
CA VAL A 43 9.27 3.55 -15.06
C VAL A 43 9.61 3.30 -13.59
N VAL A 44 10.03 4.34 -12.86
CA VAL A 44 10.35 4.22 -11.43
C VAL A 44 9.10 3.80 -10.64
N SER A 45 7.99 4.52 -10.81
CA SER A 45 6.73 4.19 -10.12
C SER A 45 6.17 2.82 -10.54
N LEU A 46 6.37 2.41 -11.79
CA LEU A 46 5.99 1.07 -12.26
C LEU A 46 6.83 -0.02 -11.56
N TYR A 47 8.15 0.20 -11.44
CA TYR A 47 9.03 -0.70 -10.71
C TYR A 47 8.62 -0.81 -9.24
N GLU A 48 8.38 0.32 -8.58
CA GLU A 48 7.93 0.34 -7.18
C GLU A 48 6.58 -0.38 -7.00
N LEU A 49 5.65 -0.23 -7.95
CA LEU A 49 4.37 -0.92 -7.90
C LEU A 49 4.53 -2.44 -8.05
N VAL A 50 5.34 -2.90 -9.01
CA VAL A 50 5.60 -4.34 -9.20
C VAL A 50 6.31 -4.90 -7.98
N GLU A 51 7.32 -4.20 -7.48
CA GLU A 51 8.03 -4.56 -6.26
C GLU A 51 7.09 -4.72 -5.06
N ASP A 52 6.22 -3.74 -4.81
CA ASP A 52 5.27 -3.75 -3.69
C ASP A 52 4.33 -4.96 -3.74
N ARG A 53 3.89 -5.34 -4.95
CA ARG A 53 3.06 -6.54 -5.20
C ARG A 53 3.80 -7.84 -5.00
N VAL A 54 5.04 -7.92 -5.48
CA VAL A 54 5.87 -9.12 -5.30
C VAL A 54 6.20 -9.29 -3.81
N ALA A 55 6.49 -8.20 -3.11
CA ALA A 55 6.79 -8.22 -1.68
C ALA A 55 5.57 -8.66 -0.83
N ASP A 56 4.34 -8.30 -1.22
CA ASP A 56 3.12 -8.81 -0.58
C ASP A 56 3.02 -10.35 -0.65
N LEU A 57 3.51 -10.96 -1.72
CA LEU A 57 3.49 -12.42 -1.90
C LEU A 57 4.61 -13.13 -1.13
N LEU A 58 5.75 -12.47 -0.98
CA LEU A 58 6.98 -13.09 -0.46
C LEU A 58 7.21 -12.85 1.03
N ILE A 59 6.59 -11.84 1.64
CA ILE A 59 6.79 -11.52 3.05
C ILE A 59 6.50 -12.72 3.97
N ASP A 60 5.49 -13.52 3.64
CA ASP A 60 5.14 -14.72 4.41
C ASP A 60 6.02 -15.94 4.10
N CYS A 61 6.86 -15.88 3.07
CA CYS A 61 7.74 -16.96 2.63
C CYS A 61 9.19 -16.80 3.09
N VAL A 62 9.51 -15.78 3.88
CA VAL A 62 10.84 -15.62 4.47
C VAL A 62 11.22 -16.80 5.37
N ASP A 63 12.51 -17.03 5.51
CA ASP A 63 13.05 -18.10 6.36
C ASP A 63 12.53 -17.99 7.81
N PRO A 64 12.20 -19.13 8.48
CA PRO A 64 11.74 -19.13 9.87
C PRO A 64 12.62 -18.35 10.85
N GLN A 65 13.93 -18.23 10.61
CA GLN A 65 14.83 -17.46 11.48
C GLN A 65 14.48 -15.96 11.54
N TYR A 66 13.74 -15.44 10.56
CA TYR A 66 13.26 -14.05 10.47
C TYR A 66 11.82 -13.86 10.96
N LYS A 67 11.24 -14.88 11.59
CA LYS A 67 9.87 -14.92 12.12
C LYS A 67 9.84 -15.09 13.63
N ARG A 68 10.94 -14.79 14.32
CA ARG A 68 11.03 -14.90 15.78
C ARG A 68 10.03 -13.94 16.42
N ASP A 69 9.24 -14.43 17.36
CA ASP A 69 8.31 -13.59 18.11
C ASP A 69 9.04 -12.45 18.82
N MET A 70 8.39 -11.30 18.88
CA MET A 70 8.91 -10.14 19.60
C MET A 70 8.53 -10.24 21.09
N PRO A 71 9.51 -10.08 22.00
CA PRO A 71 9.26 -9.70 23.38
C PRO A 71 8.35 -8.47 23.51
N VAL A 72 7.65 -8.37 24.64
CA VAL A 72 6.63 -7.32 24.89
C VAL A 72 7.22 -5.91 24.82
N ASP A 73 8.40 -5.73 25.39
CA ASP A 73 9.17 -4.49 25.36
C ASP A 73 9.50 -4.04 23.92
N ILE A 74 10.02 -4.95 23.10
CA ILE A 74 10.33 -4.66 21.68
C ILE A 74 9.06 -4.37 20.88
N HIS A 75 7.98 -5.10 21.16
CA HIS A 75 6.68 -4.83 20.55
C HIS A 75 6.18 -3.41 20.89
N ASP A 76 6.30 -3.00 22.16
CA ASP A 76 5.84 -1.68 22.60
C ASP A 76 6.72 -0.56 22.02
N GLU A 77 8.04 -0.75 21.91
CA GLU A 77 8.93 0.14 21.15
C GLU A 77 8.45 0.31 19.70
N LEU A 78 8.15 -0.79 19.01
CA LEU A 78 7.64 -0.76 17.64
C LEU A 78 6.31 -0.01 17.51
N MET A 79 5.36 -0.26 18.42
CA MET A 79 4.08 0.43 18.42
C MET A 79 4.24 1.92 18.72
N ASN A 80 5.22 2.29 19.54
CA ASN A 80 5.52 3.69 19.87
C ASN A 80 6.22 4.42 18.72
N ALA A 81 7.06 3.74 17.94
CA ALA A 81 7.70 4.30 16.76
C ALA A 81 6.72 4.62 15.62
N CYS A 82 5.61 3.88 15.55
CA CYS A 82 4.66 3.95 14.43
C CYS A 82 3.53 4.98 14.64
N GLU A 83 3.28 5.77 13.61
CA GLU A 83 2.07 6.57 13.44
C GLU A 83 1.00 5.75 12.69
N PHE A 84 -0.03 5.32 13.41
CA PHE A 84 -1.11 4.51 12.84
C PHE A 84 -2.33 5.33 12.37
N GLU A 85 -2.47 6.55 12.86
CA GLU A 85 -3.50 7.49 12.45
C GLU A 85 -2.89 8.49 11.49
N ASP A 86 -3.60 8.82 10.41
CA ASP A 86 -3.11 9.83 9.46
C ASP A 86 -3.26 11.22 10.09
N THR A 87 -2.21 11.69 10.76
CA THR A 87 -2.17 13.08 11.28
C THR A 87 -1.41 14.03 10.34
N GLY A 88 -1.01 13.55 9.15
CA GLY A 88 -0.13 14.28 8.25
C GLY A 88 1.27 14.52 8.83
N GLY A 89 1.80 13.58 9.61
CA GLY A 89 3.16 13.64 10.18
C GLY A 89 3.31 14.55 11.40
N ARG A 90 2.22 15.06 11.98
CA ARG A 90 2.26 15.98 13.14
C ARG A 90 2.80 15.32 14.40
N LEU A 91 2.74 13.99 14.49
CA LEU A 91 3.27 13.24 15.62
C LEU A 91 4.78 13.04 15.56
N GLY A 92 5.44 13.41 14.44
CA GLY A 92 6.88 13.21 14.26
C GLY A 92 7.32 11.75 14.30
N LYS A 93 6.38 10.82 14.09
CA LYS A 93 6.58 9.37 14.12
C LYS A 93 6.62 8.79 12.71
N ILE A 94 7.11 7.56 12.59
CA ILE A 94 7.19 6.87 11.30
C ILE A 94 5.78 6.44 10.88
N PRO A 95 5.25 6.83 9.71
CA PRO A 95 3.96 6.34 9.23
C PRO A 95 3.94 4.80 9.18
N ALA A 96 2.96 4.18 9.83
CA ALA A 96 2.88 2.72 9.96
C ALA A 96 2.86 2.00 8.59
N ALA A 97 2.17 2.59 7.61
CA ALA A 97 2.14 2.08 6.24
C ALA A 97 3.52 2.12 5.58
N ALA A 98 4.30 3.18 5.82
CA ALA A 98 5.65 3.32 5.30
C ALA A 98 6.61 2.31 5.96
N PHE A 99 6.49 2.10 7.28
CA PHE A 99 7.27 1.08 7.99
C PHE A 99 6.94 -0.33 7.46
N ALA A 100 5.67 -0.68 7.34
CA ALA A 100 5.26 -1.97 6.75
C ALA A 100 5.82 -2.16 5.33
N LYS A 101 5.82 -1.11 4.51
CA LYS A 101 6.41 -1.13 3.15
C LYS A 101 7.93 -1.31 3.19
N ALA A 102 8.64 -0.64 4.10
CA ALA A 102 10.07 -0.80 4.29
C ALA A 102 10.44 -2.25 4.67
N LEU A 103 9.69 -2.86 5.59
CA LEU A 103 9.86 -4.27 5.98
C LEU A 103 9.63 -5.23 4.81
N LYS A 104 8.57 -5.01 4.02
CA LYS A 104 8.31 -5.77 2.79
C LYS A 104 9.47 -5.68 1.80
N ARG A 105 9.99 -4.48 1.56
CA ARG A 105 11.14 -4.25 0.68
C ARG A 105 12.40 -4.91 1.23
N PHE A 106 12.64 -4.85 2.53
CA PHE A 106 13.77 -5.52 3.17
C PHE A 106 13.70 -7.03 3.01
N ALA A 107 12.54 -7.64 3.25
CA ALA A 107 12.32 -9.07 3.03
C ALA A 107 12.59 -9.49 1.59
N LEU A 108 12.12 -8.71 0.62
CA LEU A 108 12.32 -8.98 -0.80
C LEU A 108 13.77 -8.82 -1.25
N ARG A 109 14.41 -7.69 -0.89
CA ARG A 109 15.73 -7.32 -1.42
C ARG A 109 16.89 -7.95 -0.67
N MET A 110 16.71 -8.26 0.61
CA MET A 110 17.78 -8.77 1.47
C MET A 110 17.54 -10.24 1.82
N LEU A 111 16.44 -10.53 2.52
CA LEU A 111 16.19 -11.85 3.10
C LEU A 111 15.96 -12.94 2.04
N SER A 112 15.41 -12.56 0.88
CA SER A 112 15.13 -13.48 -0.24
C SER A 112 16.34 -13.71 -1.15
N VAL A 113 17.44 -12.98 -0.96
CA VAL A 113 18.62 -13.04 -1.83
C VAL A 113 19.75 -13.83 -1.19
N LYS A 114 20.07 -13.54 0.07
CA LYS A 114 21.12 -14.22 0.83
C LYS A 114 20.81 -14.22 2.32
N PRO A 115 21.33 -15.21 3.08
CA PRO A 115 21.23 -15.18 4.53
C PRO A 115 21.85 -13.91 5.11
N VAL A 116 21.09 -13.26 5.96
CA VAL A 116 21.49 -12.15 6.83
C VAL A 116 21.50 -12.67 8.27
N ASP A 117 22.51 -12.29 9.06
CA ASP A 117 22.56 -12.62 10.49
C ASP A 117 21.33 -12.03 11.20
N GLU A 118 20.51 -12.92 11.77
CA GLU A 118 19.24 -12.60 12.40
C GLU A 118 19.39 -11.86 13.74
N ASN A 119 20.58 -11.87 14.34
CA ASN A 119 20.86 -11.21 15.62
C ASN A 119 21.36 -9.77 15.45
N LEU A 120 21.54 -9.32 14.21
CA LEU A 120 21.86 -7.93 13.93
C LEU A 120 20.64 -7.03 14.11
N ASN A 121 20.91 -5.79 14.47
CA ASN A 121 19.91 -4.74 14.56
C ASN A 121 19.33 -4.43 13.17
N LEU A 122 18.00 -4.37 13.07
CA LEU A 122 17.31 -4.10 11.82
C LEU A 122 17.58 -2.68 11.30
N ASN A 123 17.89 -1.72 12.19
CA ASN A 123 18.24 -0.35 11.83
C ASN A 123 19.50 -0.28 10.95
N LEU A 124 20.44 -1.22 11.08
CA LEU A 124 21.64 -1.28 10.21
C LEU A 124 21.28 -1.43 8.73
N TYR A 125 20.09 -1.95 8.43
CA TYR A 125 19.60 -2.13 7.09
C TYR A 125 18.54 -1.10 6.73
N LEU A 126 17.56 -0.90 7.62
CA LEU A 126 16.43 -0.04 7.34
C LEU A 126 16.74 1.45 7.48
N SER A 127 17.80 1.90 8.15
CA SER A 127 18.23 3.31 8.08
C SER A 127 18.57 3.77 6.65
N GLN A 128 18.83 2.84 5.74
CA GLN A 128 19.13 3.17 4.35
C GLN A 128 17.90 3.74 3.63
N MET A 129 18.07 4.92 3.03
CA MET A 129 17.02 5.67 2.31
C MET A 129 16.32 4.92 1.18
N ASN A 130 16.92 3.86 0.64
CA ASN A 130 16.33 3.09 -0.45
C ASN A 130 15.09 2.28 -0.02
N PHE A 131 14.81 2.15 1.28
CA PHE A 131 13.60 1.47 1.79
C PHE A 131 12.42 2.41 2.01
N TRP A 132 12.68 3.68 2.32
CA TRP A 132 11.68 4.70 2.64
C TRP A 132 11.40 5.58 1.42
N SER A 133 10.18 5.54 0.87
CA SER A 133 9.83 6.40 -0.27
C SER A 133 9.34 7.80 0.16
N ASP A 134 8.73 7.91 1.34
CA ASP A 134 7.92 9.08 1.73
C ASP A 134 8.14 9.50 3.20
N VAL A 135 9.28 9.13 3.80
CA VAL A 135 9.65 9.43 5.20
C VAL A 135 11.05 10.04 5.20
N SER A 136 11.24 11.12 5.96
CA SER A 136 12.56 11.76 6.09
C SER A 136 13.52 10.92 6.95
N GLU A 137 14.83 11.15 6.76
CA GLU A 137 15.90 10.45 7.49
C GLU A 137 15.76 10.67 8.98
N GLU A 138 15.62 11.95 9.35
CA GLU A 138 15.46 12.41 10.72
C GLU A 138 14.32 11.68 11.44
N ILE A 139 13.14 11.55 10.81
CA ILE A 139 12.00 10.83 11.42
C ILE A 139 12.35 9.35 11.64
N VAL A 140 13.04 8.72 10.69
CA VAL A 140 13.45 7.33 10.82
C VAL A 140 14.50 7.20 11.93
N GLU A 141 15.57 7.98 11.90
CA GLU A 141 16.67 7.93 12.87
C GLU A 141 16.19 8.18 14.31
N ASP A 142 15.33 9.19 14.51
CA ASP A 142 14.86 9.58 15.85
C ASP A 142 13.85 8.61 16.47
N ASN A 143 13.15 7.82 15.64
CA ASN A 143 12.04 6.98 16.11
C ASN A 143 12.26 5.48 15.88
N PHE A 144 13.34 5.06 15.20
CA PHE A 144 13.51 3.64 14.90
C PHE A 144 13.66 2.82 16.19
N PRO A 145 12.93 1.69 16.34
CA PRO A 145 13.04 0.84 17.53
C PRO A 145 14.45 0.26 17.69
N GLU A 146 15.14 0.65 18.77
CA GLU A 146 16.54 0.29 19.00
C GLU A 146 16.75 -1.22 19.18
N ASN A 147 15.81 -1.94 19.79
CA ASN A 147 16.00 -3.37 20.08
C ASN A 147 15.43 -4.30 18.99
N LEU A 148 14.96 -3.75 17.87
CA LEU A 148 14.37 -4.53 16.80
C LEU A 148 15.45 -5.21 15.95
N LEU A 149 15.55 -6.53 16.06
CA LEU A 149 16.50 -7.36 15.31
C LEU A 149 15.97 -7.81 13.96
N VAL A 150 16.87 -8.25 13.08
CA VAL A 150 16.53 -8.89 11.80
C VAL A 150 15.63 -10.13 12.01
N ALA A 151 15.84 -10.89 13.10
CA ALA A 151 14.99 -12.01 13.48
C ALA A 151 13.50 -11.66 13.65
N HIS A 152 13.18 -10.40 13.95
CA HIS A 152 11.83 -9.91 14.21
C HIS A 152 11.15 -9.31 12.96
N SER A 153 11.78 -9.38 11.78
CA SER A 153 11.32 -8.67 10.58
C SER A 153 9.87 -9.02 10.19
N HIS A 154 9.54 -10.31 10.15
CA HIS A 154 8.18 -10.76 9.79
C HIS A 154 7.16 -10.47 10.89
N SER A 155 7.50 -10.76 12.15
CA SER A 155 6.63 -10.50 13.29
C SER A 155 6.31 -9.01 13.45
N ALA A 156 7.29 -8.13 13.19
CA ALA A 156 7.09 -6.68 13.17
C ALA A 156 6.11 -6.25 12.08
N TYR A 157 6.27 -6.79 10.86
CA TYR A 157 5.32 -6.53 9.76
C TYR A 157 3.91 -6.98 10.14
N CYS A 158 3.76 -8.19 10.68
CA CYS A 158 2.48 -8.73 11.12
C CYS A 158 1.83 -7.87 12.21
N ALA A 159 2.61 -7.42 13.21
CA ALA A 159 2.11 -6.59 14.30
C ALA A 159 1.60 -5.22 13.80
N ILE A 160 2.38 -4.55 12.94
CA ILE A 160 1.99 -3.28 12.32
C ILE A 160 0.71 -3.47 11.49
N LYS A 161 0.68 -4.48 10.61
CA LYS A 161 -0.47 -4.76 9.75
C LYS A 161 -1.73 -5.06 10.55
N ALA A 162 -1.63 -5.92 11.57
CA ALA A 162 -2.76 -6.25 12.43
C ALA A 162 -3.32 -5.02 13.16
N LYS A 163 -2.45 -4.12 13.63
CA LYS A 163 -2.86 -2.86 14.25
C LYS A 163 -3.55 -1.92 13.26
N MET A 164 -3.00 -1.77 12.05
CA MET A 164 -3.60 -0.98 10.97
C MET A 164 -4.99 -1.51 10.58
N ASP A 165 -5.13 -2.83 10.40
CA ASP A 165 -6.40 -3.46 10.05
C ASP A 165 -7.43 -3.28 11.18
N LYS A 166 -7.02 -3.42 12.44
CA LYS A 166 -7.89 -3.16 13.61
C LYS A 166 -8.42 -1.72 13.64
N ILE A 167 -7.58 -0.74 13.31
CA ILE A 167 -8.00 0.68 13.24
C ILE A 167 -8.96 0.90 12.07
N ARG A 168 -8.65 0.34 10.89
CA ARG A 168 -9.50 0.42 9.70
C ARG A 168 -10.89 -0.17 9.94
N SER A 169 -10.97 -1.35 10.56
CA SER A 169 -12.25 -1.99 10.90
C SER A 169 -13.08 -1.15 11.87
N LYS A 170 -12.45 -0.53 12.89
CA LYS A 170 -13.15 0.37 13.81
C LYS A 170 -13.70 1.62 13.13
N GLN A 171 -12.94 2.20 12.20
CA GLN A 171 -13.39 3.38 11.44
C GLN A 171 -14.59 3.04 10.55
N GLN A 172 -14.57 1.87 9.90
CA GLN A 172 -15.68 1.38 9.06
C GLN A 172 -16.95 1.08 9.88
N SER A 173 -16.84 0.48 11.08
CA SER A 173 -18.00 0.24 11.93
C SER A 173 -18.64 1.55 12.41
N MET A 174 -17.83 2.53 12.80
CA MET A 174 -18.32 3.85 13.24
C MET A 174 -19.02 4.63 12.11
N ALA A 175 -18.49 4.58 10.89
CA ALA A 175 -19.11 5.20 9.71
C ALA A 175 -20.46 4.54 9.33
N SER A 176 -20.62 3.25 9.63
CA SER A 176 -21.84 2.48 9.34
C SER A 176 -22.97 2.79 10.32
N SER A 177 -22.65 2.97 11.61
CA SER A 177 -23.62 3.30 12.66
C SER A 177 -24.16 4.74 12.58
N ASN A 178 -23.47 5.64 11.87
CA ASN A 178 -23.89 7.04 11.74
C ASN A 178 -24.88 7.31 10.58
N LYS A 179 -25.29 6.29 9.82
CA LYS A 179 -26.37 6.42 8.82
C LYS A 179 -27.74 6.42 9.52
N ARG A 180 -28.24 7.60 9.91
CA ARG A 180 -29.63 7.76 10.37
C ARG A 180 -30.61 7.36 9.26
N PRO A 181 -31.76 6.74 9.55
CA PRO A 181 -32.81 6.53 8.55
C PRO A 181 -33.37 7.89 8.11
N LEU A 182 -33.41 8.16 6.81
CA LEU A 182 -34.20 9.27 6.27
C LEU A 182 -35.67 9.03 6.65
N MET A 183 -36.23 9.90 7.50
CA MET A 183 -37.68 10.00 7.69
C MET A 183 -38.32 10.28 6.33
N LYS A 184 -39.18 9.37 5.87
CA LYS A 184 -40.04 9.59 4.70
C LYS A 184 -41.05 10.68 5.07
N THR A 185 -40.90 11.88 4.51
CA THR A 185 -41.93 12.91 4.56
C THR A 185 -43.13 12.46 3.74
N HIS A 186 -44.28 12.26 4.38
CA HIS A 186 -45.56 12.04 3.72
C HIS A 186 -46.03 13.33 3.04
N THR A 187 -45.89 13.42 1.72
CA THR A 187 -46.56 14.45 0.91
C THR A 187 -47.98 13.98 0.59
N SER A 188 -48.99 14.61 1.19
CA SER A 188 -50.40 14.37 0.85
C SER A 188 -50.75 15.13 -0.43
N VAL A 189 -50.98 14.39 -1.53
CA VAL A 189 -51.53 14.97 -2.76
C VAL A 189 -53.05 14.80 -2.74
N LYS A 190 -53.77 15.91 -2.53
CA LYS A 190 -55.23 15.98 -2.71
C LYS A 190 -55.57 15.86 -4.20
N ALA A 191 -56.29 14.79 -4.56
CA ALA A 191 -56.86 14.59 -5.88
C ALA A 191 -58.04 15.55 -6.13
N LYS A 192 -57.95 16.36 -7.19
CA LYS A 192 -59.12 17.05 -7.78
C LYS A 192 -59.66 16.22 -8.94
N LYS A 193 -60.92 15.79 -8.81
CA LYS A 193 -61.75 15.15 -9.85
C LYS A 193 -61.89 16.06 -11.07
N ALA A 194 -61.63 15.53 -12.27
CA ALA A 194 -62.12 16.07 -13.52
C ALA A 194 -62.95 15.00 -14.24
N GLN A 195 -64.16 15.38 -14.59
CA GLN A 195 -65.29 14.58 -15.05
C GLN A 195 -65.28 14.54 -16.58
N LYS A 196 -65.10 13.36 -17.17
CA LYS A 196 -65.38 13.11 -18.60
C LYS A 196 -65.82 11.66 -18.78
N GLN A 197 -67.13 11.46 -18.95
CA GLN A 197 -67.69 10.33 -19.68
C GLN A 197 -69.15 10.64 -19.99
N LYS A 198 -69.46 10.78 -21.28
CA LYS A 198 -70.61 10.17 -21.98
C LYS A 198 -70.64 10.69 -23.42
N PHE A 199 -70.16 9.86 -24.34
CA PHE A 199 -70.61 9.82 -25.73
C PHE A 199 -70.68 8.34 -26.13
N ASN A 200 -71.90 7.89 -26.39
CA ASN A 200 -72.37 6.68 -27.09
C ASN A 200 -73.90 6.88 -27.12
N GLN A 201 -74.67 6.71 -28.18
CA GLN A 201 -74.53 6.33 -29.60
C GLN A 201 -75.88 6.73 -30.25
N ALA A 202 -75.87 6.86 -31.59
CA ALA A 202 -77.02 6.91 -32.51
C ALA A 202 -77.86 8.20 -32.54
#